data_AF-A0A9E3WAL7-F1
#
_entry.id   AF-A0A9E3WAL7-F1
#
_cell.length_a   1.000
_cell.length_b   1.000
_cell.length_c   1.000
_cell.angle_alpha   90.00
_cell.angle_beta   90.00
_cell.angle_gamma   90.00
#
_symmetry.space_group_name_H-M   'P 1'
#
loop_
_entity.id
_entity.type
_entity.pdbx_description
1 polymer ?
#
loop_
_entity_poly.entity_id
_entity_poly.type
_entity_poly.pdbx_seq_one_letter_code
_entity_poly.pdbx_strand_id
1 'polypeptide(L)'
;MHSHSPSETRFQRTVKFLSLAFCTIVPYFAIADEGPLRVAIVGDSTVASYAKPPAARPDLTGWGQVFGEFFDAQVTVLNQARSGRSSKSFLGEGLWDQTLALRPDYIFIQFGHNDCPGKGDRETDPATDFRDNLRKYIADARRIDAIPILVTPMTRRQFRGGQIHTILRPYAEAMLTVGKEEHVAVIDLHHASVELFNRLGDDGSSDFSASANDRTHFSRKGALAMAKIVAEGVQTANDSLSKHLLNSGG
;
A
#
# COMPACT_ATOMS: atom_id res chain seq x y z
N MET A 1 -74.20 -78.81 37.99
CA MET A 1 -73.41 -77.75 38.66
C MET A 1 -72.04 -77.71 38.01
N HIS A 2 -71.86 -76.82 37.03
CA HIS A 2 -70.60 -76.56 36.35
C HIS A 2 -70.03 -75.24 36.87
N SER A 3 -68.74 -75.21 37.18
CA SER A 3 -67.89 -74.02 36.95
C SER A 3 -66.41 -74.39 37.11
N HIS A 4 -65.74 -74.64 35.99
CA HIS A 4 -64.29 -74.41 35.88
C HIS A 4 -64.09 -72.99 35.33
N SER A 5 -63.25 -72.20 35.99
CA SER A 5 -62.77 -70.89 35.50
C SER A 5 -61.27 -71.00 35.21
N PRO A 6 -60.76 -70.44 34.09
CA PRO A 6 -59.38 -70.60 33.66
C PRO A 6 -58.44 -69.47 34.11
N SER A 7 -57.16 -69.77 33.89
CA SER A 7 -55.91 -69.11 34.27
C SER A 7 -55.70 -67.67 33.76
N GLU A 8 -55.15 -66.83 34.63
CA GLU A 8 -54.58 -65.52 34.29
C GLU A 8 -53.29 -65.63 33.47
N THR A 9 -53.19 -64.88 32.37
CA THR A 9 -51.96 -64.70 31.60
C THR A 9 -51.46 -63.27 31.78
N ARG A 10 -50.30 -63.10 32.40
CA ARG A 10 -49.66 -61.80 32.70
C ARG A 10 -48.81 -61.35 31.51
N PHE A 11 -49.23 -60.31 30.80
CA PHE A 11 -48.48 -59.71 29.70
C PHE A 11 -47.44 -58.70 30.26
N GLN A 12 -46.15 -59.02 30.21
CA GLN A 12 -45.08 -58.05 30.49
C GLN A 12 -44.81 -57.20 29.23
N ARG A 13 -45.06 -55.89 29.31
CA ARG A 13 -44.63 -54.93 28.29
C ARG A 13 -43.23 -54.42 28.63
N THR A 14 -42.24 -54.83 27.86
CA THR A 14 -40.88 -54.27 27.92
C THR A 14 -40.84 -52.97 27.12
N VAL A 15 -40.64 -51.83 27.80
CA VAL A 15 -40.39 -50.53 27.14
C VAL A 15 -38.89 -50.44 26.84
N LYS A 16 -38.51 -50.47 25.56
CA LYS A 16 -37.14 -50.16 25.11
C LYS A 16 -37.00 -48.63 25.00
N PHE A 17 -36.19 -48.03 25.85
CA PHE A 17 -35.72 -46.66 25.67
C PHE A 17 -34.64 -46.63 24.59
N LEU A 18 -34.94 -46.00 23.44
CA LEU A 18 -33.90 -45.59 22.48
C LEU A 18 -33.28 -44.28 22.98
N SER A 19 -32.03 -44.33 23.44
CA SER A 19 -31.24 -43.14 23.69
C SER A 19 -30.84 -42.51 22.36
N LEU A 20 -31.48 -41.40 21.99
CA LEU A 20 -31.09 -40.59 20.83
C LEU A 20 -29.85 -39.76 21.22
N ALA A 21 -28.68 -40.12 20.70
CA ALA A 21 -27.47 -39.32 20.89
C ALA A 21 -27.60 -38.01 20.11
N PHE A 22 -27.79 -36.89 20.82
CA PHE A 22 -27.72 -35.55 20.24
C PHE A 22 -26.25 -35.20 19.97
N CYS A 23 -25.81 -35.35 18.73
CA CYS A 23 -24.49 -34.92 18.29
C CYS A 23 -24.56 -33.42 17.99
N THR A 24 -24.17 -32.57 18.95
CA THR A 24 -24.04 -31.13 18.73
C THR A 24 -22.84 -30.87 17.82
N ILE A 25 -23.09 -30.59 16.55
CA ILE A 25 -22.07 -30.12 15.62
C ILE A 25 -21.73 -28.69 16.03
N VAL A 26 -20.63 -28.50 16.74
CA VAL A 26 -20.05 -27.18 16.96
C VAL A 26 -19.33 -26.80 15.67
N PRO A 27 -19.75 -25.74 14.95
CA PRO A 27 -19.02 -25.30 13.78
C PRO A 27 -17.61 -24.88 14.23
N TYR A 28 -16.61 -25.63 13.75
CA TYR A 28 -15.21 -25.26 13.89
C TYR A 28 -14.97 -24.12 12.90
N PHE A 29 -15.01 -22.88 13.39
CA PHE A 29 -14.48 -21.76 12.64
C PHE A 29 -12.97 -21.91 12.63
N ALA A 30 -12.44 -22.44 11.53
CA ALA A 30 -11.02 -22.30 11.24
C ALA A 30 -10.75 -20.80 11.15
N ILE A 31 -10.01 -20.25 12.11
CA ILE A 31 -9.36 -18.96 11.93
C ILE A 31 -8.38 -19.19 10.79
N ALA A 32 -8.70 -18.66 9.61
CA ALA A 32 -7.76 -18.67 8.51
C ALA A 32 -6.53 -17.89 8.97
N ASP A 33 -5.40 -18.58 9.04
CA ASP A 33 -4.09 -17.95 9.10
C ASP A 33 -3.85 -17.37 7.71
N GLU A 34 -4.48 -16.22 7.44
CA GLU A 34 -4.18 -15.41 6.26
C GLU A 34 -2.73 -14.95 6.46
N GLY A 35 -1.79 -15.63 5.80
CA GLY A 35 -0.36 -15.33 5.92
C GLY A 35 -0.03 -13.85 5.68
N PRO A 36 1.24 -13.44 5.80
CA PRO A 36 1.61 -12.04 5.89
C PRO A 36 0.97 -11.16 4.80
N LEU A 37 0.34 -10.05 5.21
CA LEU A 37 -0.25 -9.06 4.32
C LEU A 37 0.79 -8.60 3.29
N ARG A 38 0.40 -8.60 2.03
CA ARG A 38 1.25 -8.30 0.89
C ARG A 38 1.01 -6.86 0.45
N VAL A 39 1.98 -6.00 0.68
CA VAL A 39 1.93 -4.59 0.29
C VAL A 39 2.80 -4.39 -0.95
N ALA A 40 2.17 -4.18 -2.11
CA ALA A 40 2.90 -3.74 -3.29
C ALA A 40 3.07 -2.22 -3.30
N ILE A 41 4.19 -1.76 -3.85
CA ILE A 41 4.45 -0.33 -4.09
C ILE A 41 4.84 -0.16 -5.55
N VAL A 42 4.18 0.76 -6.26
CA VAL A 42 4.52 1.15 -7.62
C VAL A 42 4.85 2.63 -7.67
N GLY A 43 5.79 2.98 -8.54
CA GLY A 43 6.23 4.34 -8.70
C GLY A 43 7.52 4.49 -9.48
N ASP A 44 8.13 5.66 -9.32
CA ASP A 44 9.29 6.10 -10.08
C ASP A 44 10.64 5.91 -9.34
N SER A 45 11.66 6.66 -9.74
CA SER A 45 13.02 6.60 -9.19
C SER A 45 13.12 7.00 -7.71
N THR A 46 12.17 7.79 -7.21
CA THR A 46 12.10 8.21 -5.79
C THR A 46 11.54 7.11 -4.89
N VAL A 47 10.97 6.07 -5.48
CA VAL A 47 10.31 4.94 -4.79
C VAL A 47 11.11 3.64 -4.95
N ALA A 48 11.74 3.45 -6.12
CA ALA A 48 12.41 2.22 -6.53
C ALA A 48 13.53 1.75 -5.59
N SER A 49 13.76 0.43 -5.57
CA SER A 49 14.90 -0.19 -4.90
C SER A 49 16.15 -0.19 -5.79
N TYR A 50 17.31 0.07 -5.18
CA TYR A 50 18.62 0.13 -5.83
C TYR A 50 19.61 -0.83 -5.15
N ALA A 51 19.54 -2.12 -5.50
CA ALA A 51 20.48 -3.12 -4.96
C ALA A 51 21.94 -2.89 -5.41
N LYS A 52 22.13 -2.25 -6.57
CA LYS A 52 23.43 -1.88 -7.14
C LYS A 52 23.37 -0.41 -7.58
N PRO A 53 23.46 0.53 -6.63
CA PRO A 53 23.35 1.94 -6.95
C PRO A 53 24.54 2.38 -7.84
N PRO A 54 24.36 3.41 -8.70
CA PRO A 54 25.46 3.93 -9.50
C PRO A 54 26.61 4.44 -8.62
N ALA A 55 27.86 4.26 -9.06
CA ALA A 55 29.04 4.69 -8.29
C ALA A 55 29.01 6.19 -7.90
N ALA A 56 28.41 7.04 -8.75
CA ALA A 56 28.26 8.48 -8.49
C ALA A 56 27.18 8.83 -7.44
N ARG A 57 26.34 7.86 -7.06
CA ARG A 57 25.25 8.01 -6.09
C ARG A 57 25.14 6.71 -5.25
N PRO A 58 26.18 6.36 -4.47
CA PRO A 58 26.28 5.06 -3.81
C PRO A 58 25.19 4.84 -2.76
N ASP A 59 24.62 5.91 -2.20
CA ASP A 59 23.55 5.84 -1.18
C ASP A 59 22.15 6.03 -1.75
N LEU A 60 22.00 6.00 -3.09
CA LEU A 60 20.72 6.18 -3.77
C LEU A 60 19.70 5.17 -3.26
N THR A 61 18.64 5.68 -2.63
CA THR A 61 17.60 4.87 -2.00
C THR A 61 16.23 5.47 -2.31
N GLY A 62 15.29 4.67 -2.81
CA GLY A 62 13.89 5.08 -2.89
C GLY A 62 13.17 4.82 -1.58
N TRP A 63 12.15 5.62 -1.25
CA TRP A 63 11.43 5.45 0.02
C TRP A 63 10.75 4.07 0.12
N GLY A 64 10.27 3.53 -1.01
CA GLY A 64 9.68 2.19 -1.08
C GLY A 64 10.67 1.07 -0.77
N GLN A 65 11.98 1.31 -0.90
CA GLN A 65 13.03 0.35 -0.54
C GLN A 65 13.12 0.11 0.96
N VAL A 66 12.86 1.16 1.75
CA VAL A 66 12.98 1.14 3.22
C VAL A 66 11.62 1.12 3.92
N PHE A 67 10.51 1.15 3.16
CA PHE A 67 9.16 1.22 3.71
C PHE A 67 8.80 0.01 4.59
N GLY A 68 9.31 -1.17 4.25
CA GLY A 68 9.10 -2.39 5.06
C GLY A 68 9.69 -2.30 6.47
N GLU A 69 10.63 -1.40 6.73
CA GLU A 69 11.22 -1.21 8.07
C GLU A 69 10.24 -0.61 9.09
N PHE A 70 9.09 -0.10 8.63
CA PHE A 70 8.06 0.49 9.49
C PHE A 70 6.94 -0.49 9.86
N PHE A 71 7.02 -1.75 9.43
CA PHE A 71 6.00 -2.76 9.70
C PHE A 71 6.55 -3.94 10.50
N ASP A 72 5.67 -4.62 11.22
CA ASP A 72 5.96 -5.89 11.84
C ASP A 72 6.14 -7.02 10.81
N ALA A 73 6.49 -8.21 11.28
CA ALA A 73 6.73 -9.37 10.43
C ALA A 73 5.47 -9.91 9.71
N GLN A 74 4.28 -9.40 10.03
CA GLN A 74 3.03 -9.79 9.38
C GLN A 74 2.79 -9.01 8.08
N VAL A 75 3.69 -8.10 7.69
CA VAL A 75 3.63 -7.39 6.41
C VAL A 75 4.85 -7.71 5.56
N THR A 76 4.62 -8.12 4.32
CA THR A 76 5.65 -8.26 3.29
C THR A 76 5.52 -7.15 2.27
N VAL A 77 6.54 -6.30 2.17
CA VAL A 77 6.59 -5.22 1.17
C VAL A 77 7.23 -5.70 -0.14
N LEU A 78 6.50 -5.56 -1.24
CA LEU A 78 6.87 -5.92 -2.60
C LEU A 78 7.06 -4.65 -3.43
N ASN A 79 8.25 -4.05 -3.35
CA ASN A 79 8.55 -2.82 -4.10
C ASN A 79 8.71 -3.09 -5.61
N GLN A 80 7.68 -2.78 -6.39
CA GLN A 80 7.63 -2.89 -7.85
C GLN A 80 7.90 -1.57 -8.58
N ALA A 81 8.23 -0.50 -7.86
CA ALA A 81 8.61 0.76 -8.50
C ALA A 81 9.83 0.58 -9.42
N ARG A 82 9.87 1.38 -10.50
CA ARG A 82 10.94 1.34 -11.50
C ARG A 82 11.45 2.75 -11.80
N SER A 83 12.77 2.90 -11.71
CA SER A 83 13.44 4.16 -11.99
C SER A 83 13.10 4.68 -13.39
N GLY A 84 12.80 5.97 -13.49
CA GLY A 84 12.51 6.66 -14.75
C GLY A 84 11.10 6.46 -15.32
N ARG A 85 10.22 5.72 -14.66
CA ARG A 85 8.85 5.48 -15.14
C ARG A 85 7.90 6.61 -14.76
N SER A 86 6.91 6.86 -15.61
CA SER A 86 5.75 7.71 -15.36
C SER A 86 4.49 6.87 -15.18
N SER A 87 3.36 7.49 -14.83
CA SER A 87 2.06 6.80 -14.76
C SER A 87 1.70 6.12 -16.09
N LYS A 88 2.06 6.76 -17.21
CA LYS A 88 1.83 6.24 -18.56
C LYS A 88 2.81 5.13 -18.93
N SER A 89 4.10 5.36 -18.72
CA SER A 89 5.12 4.40 -19.18
C SER A 89 5.09 3.10 -18.38
N PHE A 90 4.75 3.16 -17.09
CA PHE A 90 4.62 1.96 -16.26
C PHE A 90 3.47 1.05 -16.72
N LEU A 91 2.36 1.63 -17.20
CA LEU A 91 1.30 0.89 -17.88
C LEU A 91 1.79 0.33 -19.22
N GLY A 92 2.35 1.19 -20.08
CA GLY A 92 2.75 0.81 -21.44
C GLY A 92 3.86 -0.26 -21.52
N GLU A 93 4.68 -0.37 -20.49
CA GLU A 93 5.75 -1.38 -20.38
C GLU A 93 5.27 -2.71 -19.75
N GLY A 94 3.98 -2.84 -19.40
CA GLY A 94 3.43 -4.05 -18.79
C GLY A 94 3.88 -4.30 -17.34
N LEU A 95 4.49 -3.30 -16.69
CA LEU A 95 4.94 -3.39 -15.30
C LEU A 95 3.76 -3.44 -14.31
N TRP A 96 2.63 -2.85 -14.72
CA TRP A 96 1.41 -2.92 -13.94
C TRP A 96 0.83 -4.33 -13.89
N ASP A 97 0.74 -5.01 -15.03
CA ASP A 97 0.25 -6.40 -15.08
C ASP A 97 1.13 -7.34 -14.25
N GLN A 98 2.46 -7.14 -14.29
CA GLN A 98 3.39 -7.87 -13.43
C GLN A 98 3.15 -7.63 -11.94
N THR A 99 2.78 -6.40 -11.56
CA THR A 99 2.44 -6.06 -10.17
C THR A 99 1.16 -6.76 -9.73
N LEU A 100 0.10 -6.72 -10.56
CA LEU A 100 -1.17 -7.37 -10.28
C LEU A 100 -1.03 -8.89 -10.15
N ALA A 101 -0.14 -9.50 -10.93
CA ALA A 101 0.15 -10.93 -10.86
C ALA A 101 0.73 -11.38 -9.52
N LEU A 102 1.28 -10.46 -8.71
CA LEU A 102 1.77 -10.75 -7.36
C LEU A 102 0.64 -10.94 -6.33
N ARG A 103 -0.63 -10.66 -6.71
CA ARG A 103 -1.81 -10.71 -5.83
C ARG A 103 -1.55 -10.01 -4.48
N PRO A 104 -1.20 -8.71 -4.47
CA PRO A 104 -1.05 -7.97 -3.23
C PRO A 104 -2.41 -7.66 -2.60
N ASP A 105 -2.44 -7.49 -1.28
CA ASP A 105 -3.61 -7.04 -0.53
C ASP A 105 -3.75 -5.51 -0.60
N TYR A 106 -2.62 -4.80 -0.62
CA TYR A 106 -2.55 -3.35 -0.73
C TYR A 106 -1.62 -2.92 -1.86
N ILE A 107 -1.96 -1.84 -2.56
CA ILE A 107 -1.08 -1.27 -3.60
C ILE A 107 -0.93 0.24 -3.37
N PHE A 108 0.27 0.66 -3.00
CA PHE A 108 0.66 2.06 -2.91
C PHE A 108 1.11 2.55 -4.28
N ILE A 109 0.49 3.62 -4.78
CA ILE A 109 0.72 4.13 -6.14
C ILE A 109 1.23 5.58 -6.05
N GLN A 110 2.45 5.83 -6.52
CA GLN A 110 3.05 7.17 -6.55
C GLN A 110 3.74 7.46 -7.89
N PHE A 111 3.22 8.44 -8.63
CA PHE A 111 3.81 8.96 -9.87
C PHE A 111 3.77 10.49 -9.91
N GLY A 112 4.41 11.09 -10.92
CA GLY A 112 4.48 12.55 -11.08
C GLY A 112 5.83 13.06 -11.55
N HIS A 113 6.96 12.51 -11.09
CA HIS A 113 8.28 13.07 -11.40
C HIS A 113 8.69 12.94 -12.88
N ASN A 114 8.26 11.86 -13.53
CA ASN A 114 8.51 11.60 -14.95
C ASN A 114 7.29 11.90 -15.83
N ASP A 115 6.17 12.24 -15.20
CA ASP A 115 4.95 12.73 -15.83
C ASP A 115 5.07 14.24 -16.17
N CYS A 116 5.79 14.99 -15.32
CA CYS A 116 6.09 16.41 -15.52
C CYS A 116 6.68 16.74 -16.91
N PRO A 117 6.45 17.96 -17.43
CA PRO A 117 7.02 18.42 -18.70
C PRO A 117 8.55 18.26 -18.79
N GLY A 118 9.06 18.00 -20.01
CA GLY A 118 10.48 17.78 -20.30
C GLY A 118 10.97 16.34 -20.13
N LYS A 119 10.08 15.36 -20.24
CA LYS A 119 10.31 13.91 -20.13
C LYS A 119 9.99 13.12 -21.41
N GLY A 120 9.57 13.79 -22.48
CA GLY A 120 9.30 13.17 -23.78
C GLY A 120 8.08 12.25 -23.72
N ASP A 121 8.20 11.04 -24.26
CA ASP A 121 7.08 10.09 -24.37
C ASP A 121 6.46 9.65 -23.03
N ARG A 122 7.15 9.96 -21.92
CA ARG A 122 6.71 9.68 -20.54
C ARG A 122 5.78 10.76 -19.98
N GLU A 123 5.76 11.95 -20.56
CA GLU A 123 4.95 13.07 -20.07
C GLU A 123 3.46 12.73 -20.10
N THR A 124 2.76 13.28 -19.11
CA THR A 124 1.30 13.26 -19.00
C THR A 124 0.83 14.63 -18.50
N ASP A 125 -0.36 15.05 -18.91
CA ASP A 125 -1.06 16.21 -18.42
C ASP A 125 -1.82 15.86 -17.12
N PRO A 126 -1.54 16.55 -16.00
CA PRO A 126 -2.19 16.30 -14.71
C PRO A 126 -3.72 16.47 -14.75
N ALA A 127 -4.27 17.23 -15.71
CA ALA A 127 -5.71 17.43 -15.84
C ALA A 127 -6.41 16.32 -16.65
N THR A 128 -5.68 15.55 -17.46
CA THR A 128 -6.26 14.57 -18.40
C THR A 128 -5.64 13.17 -18.23
N ASP A 129 -4.71 12.77 -19.09
CA ASP A 129 -4.20 11.41 -19.19
C ASP A 129 -3.54 10.90 -17.89
N PHE A 130 -2.94 11.78 -17.07
CA PHE A 130 -2.47 11.40 -15.74
C PHE A 130 -3.60 10.88 -14.85
N ARG A 131 -4.75 11.58 -14.82
CA ARG A 131 -5.93 11.16 -14.03
C ARG A 131 -6.53 9.88 -14.59
N ASP A 132 -6.58 9.74 -15.91
CA ASP A 132 -7.10 8.53 -16.55
C ASP A 132 -6.22 7.31 -16.22
N ASN A 133 -4.89 7.48 -16.22
CA ASN A 133 -3.98 6.43 -15.77
C ASN A 133 -4.23 6.06 -14.29
N LEU A 134 -4.38 7.04 -13.40
CA LEU A 134 -4.68 6.80 -11.98
C LEU A 134 -5.99 6.03 -11.78
N ARG A 135 -7.06 6.41 -12.48
CA ARG A 135 -8.33 5.68 -12.44
C ARG A 135 -8.17 4.25 -12.94
N LYS A 136 -7.37 4.03 -13.98
CA LYS A 136 -7.04 2.67 -14.46
C LYS A 136 -6.31 1.85 -13.39
N TYR A 137 -5.28 2.40 -12.74
CA TYR A 137 -4.59 1.72 -11.63
C TYR A 137 -5.57 1.32 -10.51
N ILE A 138 -6.42 2.24 -10.09
CA ILE A 138 -7.42 2.01 -9.03
C ILE A 138 -8.40 0.91 -9.45
N ALA A 139 -8.97 1.00 -10.65
CA ALA A 139 -9.95 0.03 -11.15
C ALA A 139 -9.34 -1.36 -11.29
N ASP A 140 -8.11 -1.47 -11.80
CA ASP A 140 -7.43 -2.74 -11.99
C ASP A 140 -7.05 -3.38 -10.64
N ALA A 141 -6.59 -2.59 -9.65
CA ALA A 141 -6.31 -3.08 -8.30
C ALA A 141 -7.57 -3.66 -7.65
N ARG A 142 -8.70 -2.95 -7.74
CA ARG A 142 -10.00 -3.41 -7.22
C ARG A 142 -10.46 -4.71 -7.87
N ARG A 143 -10.19 -4.93 -9.16
CA ARG A 143 -10.56 -6.17 -9.87
C ARG A 143 -9.84 -7.40 -9.35
N ILE A 144 -8.72 -7.24 -8.65
CA ILE A 144 -8.00 -8.34 -8.01
C ILE A 144 -8.19 -8.35 -6.48
N ASP A 145 -9.19 -7.60 -5.99
CA ASP A 145 -9.52 -7.42 -4.57
C ASP A 145 -8.44 -6.69 -3.74
N ALA A 146 -7.46 -6.09 -4.41
CA ALA A 146 -6.43 -5.28 -3.74
C ALA A 146 -6.99 -3.89 -3.38
N ILE A 147 -6.55 -3.35 -2.25
CA ILE A 147 -6.90 -2.00 -1.78
C ILE A 147 -5.86 -1.00 -2.34
N PRO A 148 -6.23 -0.14 -3.31
CA PRO A 148 -5.33 0.90 -3.78
C PRO A 148 -5.21 2.01 -2.73
N ILE A 149 -4.00 2.57 -2.59
CA ILE A 149 -3.72 3.77 -1.80
C ILE A 149 -2.87 4.68 -2.67
N LEU A 150 -3.35 5.91 -2.89
CA LEU A 150 -2.58 6.90 -3.62
C LEU A 150 -1.59 7.58 -2.67
N VAL A 151 -0.38 7.86 -3.15
CA VAL A 151 0.60 8.69 -2.44
C VAL A 151 1.01 9.82 -3.38
N THR A 152 0.83 11.07 -2.98
CA THR A 152 1.18 12.21 -3.84
C THR A 152 2.71 12.30 -4.02
N PRO A 153 3.23 12.72 -5.20
CA PRO A 153 4.67 12.80 -5.40
C PRO A 153 5.29 13.84 -4.46
N MET A 154 6.29 13.45 -3.68
CA MET A 154 7.03 14.38 -2.83
C MET A 154 7.65 15.52 -3.65
N THR A 155 7.87 16.66 -3.01
CA THR A 155 8.55 17.77 -3.69
C THR A 155 10.01 17.44 -4.00
N ARG A 156 10.54 18.06 -5.07
CA ARG A 156 11.98 18.23 -5.24
C ARG A 156 12.49 19.24 -4.21
N ARG A 157 13.74 19.08 -3.79
CA ARG A 157 14.48 20.03 -2.93
C ARG A 157 15.00 21.22 -3.75
N GLN A 158 14.09 21.89 -4.46
CA GLN A 158 14.38 23.10 -5.23
C GLN A 158 13.89 24.31 -4.45
N PHE A 159 14.81 25.16 -4.02
CA PHE A 159 14.50 26.33 -3.21
C PHE A 159 14.56 27.61 -4.03
N ARG A 160 13.63 28.53 -3.81
CA ARG A 160 13.65 29.92 -4.30
C ARG A 160 13.23 30.84 -3.16
N GLY A 161 14.07 31.82 -2.82
CA GLY A 161 13.80 32.71 -1.68
C GLY A 161 13.67 31.97 -0.34
N GLY A 162 14.43 30.89 -0.14
CA GLY A 162 14.40 30.10 1.10
C GLY A 162 13.18 29.18 1.26
N GLN A 163 12.30 29.10 0.27
CA GLN A 163 11.11 28.25 0.28
C GLN A 163 11.13 27.28 -0.90
N ILE A 164 10.45 26.14 -0.75
CA ILE A 164 10.29 25.15 -1.80
C ILE A 164 9.50 25.76 -2.97
N HIS A 165 10.09 25.62 -4.15
CA HIS A 165 9.45 25.88 -5.42
C HIS A 165 9.29 24.57 -6.17
N THR A 166 8.06 24.22 -6.51
CA THR A 166 7.74 22.89 -7.03
C THR A 166 6.81 22.95 -8.22
N ILE A 167 7.12 22.15 -9.23
CA ILE A 167 6.28 21.92 -10.42
C ILE A 167 5.37 20.69 -10.24
N LEU A 168 5.49 19.97 -9.12
CA LEU A 168 4.76 18.73 -8.87
C LEU A 168 3.38 18.94 -8.26
N ARG A 169 3.08 20.17 -7.81
CA ARG A 169 1.79 20.52 -7.20
C ARG A 169 0.58 20.13 -8.07
N PRO A 170 0.55 20.41 -9.39
CA PRO A 170 -0.58 19.97 -10.22
C PRO A 170 -0.81 18.46 -10.23
N TYR A 171 0.26 17.65 -10.19
CA TYR A 171 0.15 16.19 -10.11
C TYR A 171 -0.33 15.72 -8.75
N ALA A 172 0.12 16.35 -7.66
CA ALA A 172 -0.40 16.08 -6.31
C ALA A 172 -1.90 16.42 -6.20
N GLU A 173 -2.31 17.59 -6.70
CA GLU A 173 -3.72 18.02 -6.73
C GLU A 173 -4.59 17.09 -7.59
N ALA A 174 -4.06 16.60 -8.71
CA ALA A 174 -4.73 15.60 -9.54
C ALA A 174 -4.94 14.28 -8.78
N MET A 175 -3.95 13.79 -8.03
CA MET A 175 -4.09 12.58 -7.21
C MET A 175 -5.10 12.77 -6.08
N LEU A 176 -5.10 13.92 -5.40
CA LEU A 176 -6.11 14.25 -4.38
C LEU A 176 -7.53 14.28 -4.98
N THR A 177 -7.66 14.88 -6.17
CA THR A 177 -8.94 14.95 -6.90
C THR A 177 -9.43 13.55 -7.26
N VAL A 178 -8.56 12.72 -7.87
CA VAL A 178 -8.92 11.33 -8.23
C VAL A 178 -9.22 10.50 -6.99
N GLY A 179 -8.45 10.63 -5.91
CA GLY A 179 -8.73 9.90 -4.67
C GLY A 179 -10.10 10.25 -4.09
N LYS A 180 -10.49 11.52 -4.12
CA LYS A 180 -11.84 11.94 -3.73
C LYS A 180 -12.93 11.38 -4.66
N GLU A 181 -12.74 11.49 -5.98
CA GLU A 181 -13.70 11.00 -6.98
C GLU A 181 -13.89 9.47 -6.90
N GLU A 182 -12.78 8.74 -6.78
CA GLU A 182 -12.76 7.28 -6.77
C GLU A 182 -12.95 6.69 -5.38
N HIS A 183 -13.03 7.52 -4.33
CA HIS A 183 -13.19 7.07 -2.94
C HIS A 183 -12.03 6.15 -2.51
N VAL A 184 -10.80 6.63 -2.75
CA VAL A 184 -9.54 5.96 -2.43
C VAL A 184 -8.75 6.84 -1.47
N ALA A 185 -8.15 6.23 -0.46
CA ALA A 185 -7.29 6.95 0.47
C ALA A 185 -6.10 7.57 -0.26
N VAL A 186 -5.77 8.82 0.09
CA VAL A 186 -4.59 9.53 -0.43
C VAL A 186 -3.73 9.97 0.74
N ILE A 187 -2.46 9.56 0.72
CA ILE A 187 -1.43 10.05 1.63
C ILE A 187 -0.76 11.26 0.95
N ASP A 188 -0.99 12.45 1.49
CA ASP A 188 -0.47 13.69 0.91
C ASP A 188 1.00 13.96 1.29
N LEU A 189 1.88 13.12 0.76
CA LEU A 189 3.33 13.22 0.93
C LEU A 189 3.91 14.49 0.26
N HIS A 190 3.27 15.02 -0.78
CA HIS A 190 3.65 16.29 -1.39
C HIS A 190 3.58 17.43 -0.38
N HIS A 191 2.43 17.62 0.26
CA HIS A 191 2.26 18.65 1.27
C HIS A 191 3.24 18.47 2.44
N ALA A 192 3.29 17.28 3.03
CA ALA A 192 4.15 16.99 4.18
C ALA A 192 5.65 17.17 3.85
N SER A 193 6.09 16.80 2.65
CA SER A 193 7.49 17.01 2.23
C SER A 193 7.82 18.47 1.98
N VAL A 194 6.89 19.28 1.44
CA VAL A 194 7.06 20.74 1.34
C VAL A 194 7.26 21.36 2.72
N GLU A 195 6.42 21.00 3.69
CA GLU A 195 6.55 21.51 5.07
C GLU A 195 7.88 21.09 5.71
N LEU A 196 8.28 19.83 5.54
CA LEU A 196 9.55 19.33 6.04
C LEU A 196 10.73 20.13 5.49
N PHE A 197 10.80 20.29 4.16
CA PHE A 197 11.95 20.95 3.56
C PHE A 197 11.94 22.47 3.75
N ASN A 198 10.77 23.11 3.86
CA ASN A 198 10.69 24.52 4.26
C ASN A 198 11.20 24.76 5.68
N ARG A 199 10.96 23.82 6.60
CA ARG A 199 11.45 23.89 7.97
C ARG A 199 12.96 23.65 8.06
N LEU A 200 13.49 22.69 7.30
CA LEU A 200 14.92 22.35 7.31
C LEU A 200 15.78 23.33 6.51
N GLY A 201 15.22 23.93 5.45
CA GLY A 201 15.97 24.70 4.47
C GLY A 201 16.87 23.83 3.58
N ASP A 202 17.59 24.47 2.67
CA ASP A 202 18.49 23.78 1.73
C ASP A 202 19.64 23.09 2.49
N ASP A 203 20.36 23.83 3.33
CA ASP A 203 21.50 23.32 4.10
C ASP A 203 21.09 22.19 5.05
N GLY A 204 19.99 22.36 5.78
CA GLY A 204 19.48 21.37 6.73
C GLY A 204 18.92 20.10 6.09
N SER A 205 18.72 20.09 4.77
CA SER A 205 18.29 18.91 3.99
C SER A 205 19.34 18.41 3.00
N SER A 206 20.58 18.92 3.08
CA SER A 206 21.66 18.55 2.16
C SER A 206 21.97 17.06 2.17
N ASP A 207 22.02 16.43 3.35
CA ASP A 207 22.32 15.01 3.55
C ASP A 207 21.16 14.07 3.19
N PHE A 208 20.01 14.61 2.76
CA PHE A 208 18.92 13.82 2.20
C PHE A 208 19.16 13.49 0.73
N SER A 209 20.17 14.09 0.09
CA SER A 209 20.42 13.95 -1.35
C SER A 209 21.33 12.76 -1.65
N ALA A 210 21.02 12.02 -2.71
CA ALA A 210 21.84 10.87 -3.16
C ALA A 210 23.23 11.30 -3.68
N SER A 211 23.38 12.56 -4.07
CA SER A 211 24.64 13.25 -4.35
C SER A 211 24.45 14.76 -4.23
N ALA A 212 25.56 15.51 -4.18
CA ALA A 212 25.57 16.94 -3.84
C ALA A 212 24.61 17.81 -4.67
N ASN A 213 24.45 17.51 -5.96
CA ASN A 213 23.60 18.32 -6.87
C ASN A 213 22.24 17.67 -7.18
N ASP A 214 21.98 16.48 -6.64
CA ASP A 214 20.73 15.77 -6.90
C ASP A 214 19.62 16.28 -5.98
N ARG A 215 18.75 17.14 -6.51
CA ARG A 215 17.61 17.72 -5.78
C ARG A 215 16.35 16.86 -5.81
N THR A 216 16.42 15.64 -6.35
CA THR A 216 15.26 14.76 -6.54
C THR A 216 15.43 13.46 -5.79
N HIS A 217 16.54 12.79 -6.00
CA HIS A 217 16.76 11.47 -5.46
C HIS A 217 17.37 11.53 -4.06
N PHE A 218 17.08 10.51 -3.27
CA PHE A 218 17.39 10.51 -1.86
C PHE A 218 18.60 9.63 -1.53
N SER A 219 19.36 10.05 -0.53
CA SER A 219 20.18 9.15 0.29
C SER A 219 19.26 8.22 1.09
N ARG A 220 19.80 7.19 1.74
CA ARG A 220 19.02 6.37 2.67
C ARG A 220 18.34 7.19 3.77
N LYS A 221 19.01 8.22 4.31
CA LYS A 221 18.43 9.12 5.33
C LYS A 221 17.20 9.85 4.79
N GLY A 222 17.31 10.41 3.59
CA GLY A 222 16.18 11.09 2.94
C GLY A 222 15.03 10.13 2.61
N ALA A 223 15.35 8.92 2.16
CA ALA A 223 14.36 7.89 1.86
C ALA A 223 13.59 7.45 3.12
N LEU A 224 14.29 7.26 4.25
CA LEU A 224 13.66 6.97 5.54
C LEU A 224 12.75 8.10 6.01
N ALA A 225 13.13 9.36 5.83
CA ALA A 225 12.28 10.48 6.19
C ALA A 225 10.98 10.51 5.38
N MET A 226 11.05 10.23 4.08
CA MET A 226 9.84 10.12 3.24
C MET A 226 9.01 8.89 3.61
N ALA A 227 9.64 7.73 3.80
CA ALA A 227 8.95 6.49 4.17
C ALA A 227 8.25 6.62 5.54
N LYS A 228 8.86 7.33 6.50
CA LYS A 228 8.24 7.63 7.79
C LYS A 228 6.95 8.44 7.64
N ILE A 229 6.97 9.50 6.85
CA ILE A 229 5.76 10.30 6.58
C ILE A 229 4.66 9.42 5.93
N VAL A 230 5.04 8.55 4.98
CA VAL A 230 4.07 7.64 4.36
C VAL A 230 3.51 6.66 5.40
N ALA A 231 4.35 6.09 6.25
CA ALA A 231 3.95 5.15 7.31
C ALA A 231 3.01 5.81 8.34
N GLU A 232 3.28 7.06 8.73
CA GLU A 232 2.38 7.86 9.56
C GLU A 232 1.03 8.07 8.86
N GLY A 233 1.03 8.33 7.55
CA GLY A 233 -0.19 8.45 6.74
C GLY A 233 -1.04 7.18 6.71
N VAL A 234 -0.44 5.99 6.81
CA VAL A 234 -1.16 4.71 6.85
C VAL A 234 -2.15 4.64 8.00
N GLN A 235 -1.86 5.27 9.14
CA GLN A 235 -2.76 5.32 10.31
C GLN A 235 -4.15 5.87 9.96
N THR A 236 -4.20 6.81 9.00
CA THR A 236 -5.45 7.43 8.54
C THR A 236 -5.99 6.81 7.25
N ALA A 237 -5.13 6.15 6.47
CA ALA A 237 -5.49 5.59 5.18
C ALA A 237 -6.19 4.22 5.30
N ASN A 238 -5.79 3.39 6.28
CA ASN A 238 -6.38 2.07 6.47
C ASN A 238 -6.17 1.50 7.89
N ASP A 239 -7.28 1.26 8.60
CA ASP A 239 -7.29 0.73 9.97
C ASP A 239 -6.72 -0.69 10.11
N SER A 240 -6.79 -1.51 9.06
CA SER A 240 -6.28 -2.88 9.13
C SER A 240 -4.77 -2.90 8.98
N LEU A 241 -4.24 -2.20 7.97
CA LEU A 241 -2.80 -2.12 7.74
C LEU A 241 -2.08 -1.34 8.85
N SER A 242 -2.72 -0.34 9.46
CA SER A 242 -2.11 0.48 10.51
C SER A 242 -1.79 -0.29 11.79
N LYS A 243 -2.51 -1.39 12.08
CA LYS A 243 -2.25 -2.27 13.23
C LYS A 243 -0.89 -2.96 13.17
N HIS A 244 -0.29 -3.02 11.98
CA HIS A 244 1.00 -3.65 11.74
C HIS A 244 2.15 -2.64 11.72
N LEU A 245 1.89 -1.34 11.92
CA LEU A 245 2.95 -0.35 12.04
C LEU A 245 3.73 -0.56 13.34
N LEU A 246 5.05 -0.53 13.24
CA LEU A 246 5.90 -0.50 14.42
C LEU A 246 5.75 0.87 15.09
N ASN A 247 5.47 0.87 16.40
CA ASN A 247 5.48 2.09 17.19
C ASN A 247 6.82 2.79 16.98
N SER A 248 6.79 3.97 16.38
CA SER A 248 7.97 4.78 16.09
C SER A 248 8.49 5.44 17.38
N GLY A 249 8.84 4.63 18.38
CA GLY A 249 9.48 5.03 19.62
C GLY A 249 10.96 4.74 19.55
N GLY A 250 11.75 5.74 19.18
CA GLY A 250 13.21 5.77 19.25
C GLY A 250 13.68 7.20 19.40
#